data_AF-A0A254NU20-F1
#
_entry.id   AF-A0A254NU20-F1
#
_cell.length_a   1.000
_cell.length_b   1.000
_cell.length_c   1.000
_cell.angle_alpha   90.00
_cell.angle_beta   90.00
_cell.angle_gamma   90.00
#
_symmetry.space_group_name_H-M   'P 1'
#
loop_
_entity.id
_entity.type
_entity.pdbx_description
1 polymer ?
#
loop_
_entity_poly.entity_id
_entity_poly.type
_entity_poly.pdbx_seq_one_letter_code
_entity_poly.pdbx_strand_id
1 'polypeptide(L)'
;MRENNRTCRSCGDEFAVNDRQMQRLLASPAFASELRVPEEQYEARLQACGDCPKFHGGTTCMLCGCLVPVIAHLKSKSCPYPGNDRWAASTSASG
;
A
#
# COMPACT_ATOMS: atom_id res chain seq x y z
N MET A 1 -36.63 25.53 -2.15
CA MET A 1 -35.74 24.35 -2.26
C MET A 1 -34.30 24.88 -2.36
N ARG A 2 -33.33 24.34 -1.62
CA ARG A 2 -31.96 24.89 -1.55
C ARG A 2 -31.09 24.25 -2.64
N GLU A 3 -30.53 25.09 -3.51
CA GLU A 3 -29.70 24.69 -4.65
C GLU A 3 -28.28 24.33 -4.19
N ASN A 4 -27.85 23.12 -4.53
CA ASN A 4 -26.61 22.50 -4.08
C ASN A 4 -25.46 22.83 -5.06
N ASN A 5 -24.89 24.03 -4.98
CA ASN A 5 -23.62 24.35 -5.62
C ASN A 5 -22.46 24.28 -4.62
N ARG A 6 -22.13 23.05 -4.18
CA ARG A 6 -20.90 22.76 -3.44
C ARG A 6 -19.94 22.06 -4.39
N THR A 7 -19.45 22.79 -5.39
CA THR A 7 -18.19 22.44 -6.03
C THR A 7 -17.13 22.43 -4.92
N CYS A 8 -16.64 21.24 -4.57
CA CYS A 8 -15.62 21.09 -3.55
C CYS A 8 -14.39 21.89 -3.99
N ARG A 9 -13.94 22.85 -3.16
CA ARG A 9 -12.79 23.75 -3.41
C ARG A 9 -11.44 23.02 -3.54
N SER A 10 -11.47 21.69 -3.60
CA SER A 10 -10.33 20.78 -3.58
C SER A 10 -10.21 19.91 -4.85
N CYS A 11 -11.16 19.99 -5.79
CA CYS A 11 -11.09 19.30 -7.09
C CYS A 11 -10.66 20.25 -8.20
N GLY A 12 -9.62 21.06 -7.95
CA GLY A 12 -8.92 21.76 -9.02
C GLY A 12 -8.02 20.77 -9.76
N ASP A 13 -8.11 20.76 -11.08
CA ASP A 13 -7.34 20.01 -12.08
C ASP A 13 -5.83 20.37 -12.09
N GLU A 14 -5.27 20.72 -10.93
CA GLU A 14 -3.91 21.22 -10.76
C GLU A 14 -3.05 20.29 -9.89
N PHE A 15 -3.63 19.20 -9.39
CA PHE A 15 -2.94 18.18 -8.60
C PHE A 15 -2.27 17.10 -9.45
N ALA A 16 -1.73 17.46 -10.61
CA ALA A 16 -0.83 16.61 -11.35
C ALA A 16 0.46 16.45 -10.54
N VAL A 17 0.51 15.42 -9.70
CA VAL A 17 1.70 15.03 -8.94
C VAL A 17 2.80 14.71 -9.94
N ASN A 18 3.68 15.68 -10.18
CA ASN A 18 4.86 15.51 -11.02
C ASN A 18 5.84 14.54 -10.34
N ASP A 19 6.67 13.84 -11.12
CA ASP A 19 7.67 12.89 -10.60
C ASP A 19 8.53 13.46 -9.46
N ARG A 20 8.86 14.74 -9.53
CA ARG A 20 9.63 15.44 -8.49
C ARG A 20 8.89 15.57 -7.16
N GLN A 21 7.56 15.74 -7.22
CA GLN A 21 6.71 15.80 -6.03
C GLN A 21 6.48 14.40 -5.45
N MET A 22 6.35 13.39 -6.32
CA MET A 22 6.36 11.97 -5.94
C MET A 22 7.66 11.61 -5.21
N GLN A 23 8.82 12.02 -5.74
CA GLN A 23 10.13 11.76 -5.12
C GLN A 23 10.27 12.45 -3.76
N ARG A 24 9.71 13.66 -3.54
CA ARG A 24 9.71 14.30 -2.22
C ARG A 24 8.80 13.58 -1.22
N LEU A 25 7.67 13.06 -1.67
CA LEU A 25 6.79 12.23 -0.85
C LEU A 25 7.48 10.91 -0.49
N LEU A 26 8.19 10.29 -1.43
CA LEU A 26 8.98 9.07 -1.22
C LEU A 26 10.25 9.30 -0.40
N ALA A 27 10.83 10.51 -0.45
CA ALA A 27 11.95 10.93 0.40
C ALA A 27 11.50 11.37 1.80
N SER A 28 10.19 11.48 2.05
CA SER A 28 9.70 11.67 3.41
C SER A 28 10.03 10.45 4.25
N PRO A 29 10.36 10.65 5.53
CA PRO A 29 10.72 9.56 6.44
C PRO A 29 9.64 8.49 6.55
N ALA A 30 8.39 8.80 6.19
CA ALA A 30 7.28 7.85 6.10
C ALA A 30 7.46 6.73 5.05
N PHE A 31 8.37 6.90 4.07
CA PHE A 31 8.70 5.89 3.05
C PHE A 31 10.20 5.54 3.03
N ALA A 32 10.92 5.90 4.09
CA ALA A 32 12.33 5.60 4.25
C ALA A 32 12.60 4.10 4.03
N SER A 33 13.77 3.77 3.49
CA SER A 33 14.18 2.37 3.30
C SER A 33 14.16 1.58 4.61
N GLU A 34 14.31 2.24 5.76
CA GLU A 34 14.21 1.62 7.08
C GLU A 34 12.78 1.11 7.39
N LEU A 35 11.76 1.76 6.84
CA LEU A 35 10.37 1.32 6.89
C LEU A 35 10.03 0.33 5.79
N ARG A 36 10.94 0.05 4.85
CA ARG A 36 10.72 -0.91 3.77
C ARG A 36 11.24 -2.29 4.12
N VAL A 37 10.44 -3.32 3.90
CA VAL A 37 10.93 -4.70 4.03
C VAL A 37 12.04 -4.96 3.01
N PRO A 38 12.97 -5.88 3.31
CA PRO A 38 13.93 -6.33 2.31
C PRO A 38 13.20 -6.97 1.13
N GLU A 39 13.86 -7.00 -0.03
CA GLU A 39 13.30 -7.49 -1.29
C GLU A 39 12.76 -8.93 -1.15
N GLU A 40 13.50 -9.79 -0.45
CA GLU A 40 13.07 -11.17 -0.13
C GLU A 40 11.69 -11.24 0.56
N GLN A 41 11.42 -10.35 1.53
CA GLN A 41 10.15 -10.29 2.25
C GLN A 41 9.07 -9.69 1.37
N TYR A 42 9.42 -8.69 0.57
CA TYR A 42 8.49 -8.10 -0.38
C TYR A 42 7.99 -9.13 -1.39
N GLU A 43 8.91 -9.90 -1.99
CA GLU A 43 8.57 -10.97 -2.92
C GLU A 43 7.76 -12.07 -2.24
N ALA A 44 8.13 -12.49 -1.02
CA ALA A 44 7.36 -13.45 -0.25
C ALA A 44 5.92 -12.97 0.03
N ARG A 45 5.74 -11.69 0.39
CA ARG A 45 4.42 -11.08 0.61
C ARG A 45 3.59 -11.05 -0.67
N LEU A 46 4.20 -10.73 -1.82
CA LEU A 46 3.54 -10.78 -3.12
C LEU A 46 3.11 -12.20 -3.50
N GLN A 47 3.99 -13.18 -3.32
CA GLN A 47 3.68 -14.60 -3.55
C GLN A 47 2.52 -15.07 -2.66
N ALA A 48 2.53 -14.71 -1.37
CA ALA A 48 1.45 -15.03 -0.44
C ALA A 48 0.09 -14.41 -0.84
N CYS A 49 0.11 -13.23 -1.46
CA CYS A 49 -1.06 -12.58 -2.04
C CYS A 49 -1.48 -13.18 -3.38
N GLY A 50 -0.54 -13.67 -4.20
CA GLY A 50 -0.83 -14.36 -5.47
C GLY A 50 -1.76 -15.56 -5.32
N ASP A 51 -1.62 -16.30 -4.21
CA ASP A 51 -2.48 -17.42 -3.85
C ASP A 51 -3.76 -17.00 -3.09
N CYS A 52 -3.94 -15.70 -2.80
CA CYS A 52 -5.07 -15.24 -2.00
C CYS A 52 -6.33 -15.03 -2.87
N PRO A 53 -7.50 -15.60 -2.50
CA PRO A 53 -8.75 -15.40 -3.26
C PRO A 53 -9.28 -13.97 -3.19
N LYS A 54 -8.74 -13.16 -2.28
CA LYS A 54 -9.08 -11.73 -2.12
C LYS A 54 -8.15 -10.82 -2.92
N PHE A 55 -7.13 -11.37 -3.59
CA PHE A 55 -6.23 -10.59 -4.41
C PHE A 55 -6.83 -10.44 -5.81
N HIS A 56 -7.14 -9.19 -6.16
CA HIS A 56 -7.82 -8.88 -7.40
C HIS A 56 -6.87 -8.17 -8.36
N GLY A 57 -6.83 -8.64 -9.61
CA GLY A 57 -6.08 -8.01 -10.68
C GLY A 57 -4.57 -7.89 -10.41
N GLY A 58 -3.99 -8.79 -9.61
CA GLY A 58 -2.55 -8.83 -9.37
C GLY A 58 -1.98 -7.63 -8.60
N THR A 59 -2.83 -6.76 -8.04
CA THR A 59 -2.38 -5.49 -7.46
C THR A 59 -3.18 -5.06 -6.23
N THR A 60 -4.48 -5.37 -6.14
CA THR A 60 -5.36 -4.80 -5.11
C THR A 60 -5.89 -5.87 -4.15
N CYS A 61 -5.84 -5.59 -2.85
CA CYS A 61 -6.45 -6.44 -1.83
C CYS A 61 -7.92 -6.05 -1.61
N MET A 62 -8.85 -6.98 -1.86
CA MET A 62 -10.29 -6.75 -1.67
C MET A 62 -10.73 -6.69 -0.20
N LEU A 63 -9.85 -6.99 0.75
CA LEU A 63 -10.17 -6.90 2.19
C LEU A 63 -9.98 -5.49 2.74
N CYS A 64 -8.85 -4.85 2.46
CA CYS A 64 -8.57 -3.48 2.92
C CYS A 64 -8.74 -2.42 1.84
N GLY A 65 -8.90 -2.81 0.57
CA GLY A 65 -8.93 -1.87 -0.56
C GLY A 65 -7.57 -1.22 -0.86
N CYS A 66 -6.47 -1.71 -0.26
CA CYS A 66 -5.13 -1.17 -0.50
C CYS A 66 -4.39 -1.94 -1.61
N LEU A 67 -3.45 -1.24 -2.26
CA LEU A 67 -2.55 -1.82 -3.24
C LEU A 67 -1.49 -2.67 -2.56
N VAL A 68 -1.56 -3.99 -2.74
CA VAL A 68 -0.61 -4.96 -2.20
C VAL A 68 0.84 -4.60 -2.51
N PRO A 69 1.28 -4.27 -3.74
CA PRO A 69 2.69 -3.94 -3.99
C PRO A 69 3.15 -2.70 -3.22
N VAL A 70 2.24 -1.77 -2.90
CA VAL A 70 2.58 -0.59 -2.09
C VAL A 70 2.72 -0.96 -0.63
N ILE A 71 1.72 -1.64 -0.06
CA ILE A 71 1.72 -1.98 1.36
C ILE A 71 2.66 -3.15 1.69
N ALA A 72 2.95 -4.04 0.74
CA ALA A 72 3.90 -5.14 0.90
C ALA A 72 5.32 -4.61 1.08
N HIS A 73 5.67 -3.48 0.46
CA HIS A 73 6.94 -2.81 0.74
C HIS A 73 7.03 -2.29 2.17
N LEU A 74 5.93 -2.00 2.88
CA LEU A 74 5.97 -1.35 4.19
C LEU A 74 6.07 -2.37 5.33
N LYS A 75 7.10 -2.28 6.18
CA LYS A 75 7.27 -3.11 7.39
C LYS A 75 6.11 -2.95 8.36
N SER A 76 5.63 -1.71 8.51
CA SER A 76 4.54 -1.37 9.43
C SER A 76 3.16 -1.87 8.95
N LYS A 77 3.06 -2.44 7.75
CA LYS A 77 1.82 -3.00 7.21
C LYS A 77 1.86 -4.53 7.28
N SER A 78 0.70 -5.10 7.57
CA SER A 78 0.43 -6.53 7.63
C SER A 78 -0.82 -6.87 6.84
N CYS A 79 -1.02 -8.13 6.52
CA CYS A 79 -2.21 -8.59 5.82
C CYS A 79 -3.44 -8.38 6.72
N PRO A 80 -4.50 -7.70 6.26
CA PRO A 80 -5.73 -7.49 7.02
C PRO A 80 -6.60 -8.77 7.10
N TYR A 81 -6.06 -9.93 6.73
CA TYR A 81 -6.83 -11.17 6.65
C TYR A 81 -7.20 -11.65 8.06
N PRO A 82 -8.50 -11.80 8.38
CA PRO A 82 -8.93 -12.09 9.73
C PRO A 82 -8.46 -13.49 10.16
N GLY A 83 -7.67 -13.54 11.24
CA GLY A 83 -7.23 -14.78 11.87
C GLY A 83 -6.03 -15.47 11.24
N ASN A 84 -5.53 -15.01 10.09
CA ASN A 84 -4.29 -15.55 9.51
C ASN A 84 -3.56 -14.47 8.70
N ASP A 85 -2.61 -13.77 9.34
CA ASP A 85 -1.76 -12.84 8.64
C ASP A 85 -0.88 -13.61 7.64
N ARG A 86 -1.27 -13.60 6.37
CA ARG A 86 -0.53 -14.28 5.29
C ARG A 86 0.89 -13.74 5.14
N TRP A 87 1.19 -12.57 5.71
CA TRP A 87 2.52 -11.96 5.69
C TRP A 87 3.35 -12.29 6.94
N ALA A 88 2.76 -12.76 8.04
CA ALA A 88 3.49 -13.07 9.27
C ALA A 88 4.51 -14.19 9.07
N ALA A 89 4.20 -15.16 8.20
CA ALA A 89 5.10 -16.26 7.86
C ALA A 89 6.38 -15.77 7.14
N SER A 90 6.39 -14.56 6.56
CA SER A 90 7.57 -13.98 5.91
C SER A 90 8.51 -13.25 6.88
N THR A 91 8.11 -13.05 8.14
CA THR A 91 8.98 -12.52 9.20
C THR A 91 9.73 -13.68 9.82
N SER A 92 10.77 -14.17 9.15
CA SER A 92 11.70 -15.15 9.72
C SER A 92 13.13 -14.81 9.33
N ALA A 93 13.68 -13.78 9.98
CA ALA A 93 15.10 -13.48 10.24
C ALA A 93 15.15 -12.00 10.65
N SER A 94 15.65 -11.58 11.81
CA SER A 94 16.88 -12.01 12.46
C SER A 94 16.74 -11.91 13.99
N GLY A 95 17.19 -12.95 14.70
CA GLY A 95 17.61 -12.86 16.09
C GLY A 95 19.06 -12.42 16.20
#